data_AF-A0A8B8K038-F1
#
_entry.id   AF-A0A8B8K038-F1
#
_cell.length_a   1.000
_cell.length_b   1.000
_cell.length_c   1.000
_cell.angle_alpha   90.00
_cell.angle_beta   90.00
_cell.angle_gamma   90.00
#
_symmetry.space_group_name_H-M   'P 1'
#
loop_
_entity.id
_entity.type
_entity.pdbx_description
1 polymer ?
#
loop_
_entity_poly.entity_id
_entity_poly.type
_entity_poly.pdbx_seq_one_letter_code
_entity_poly.pdbx_strand_id
1 'polypeptide(L)'
;MGDKTSSSSSSSKGAFHPNLAVTNIKSHVPVTLTMENVQYANWAELFKVHCCSHKVLHHIIPPKTKDGQVKALVPLTPEEQDVWDTLDVVVVQWIYSTISTDLLNIIIEEDASALTLWNRLRDLFQDNQNSRAIALKQEFNNTYLKDFSSVLAYCQHLKTISDQLQNIGAPVSNNRLVLCMVRGLTPAFKGVASVIRHKKILPLSYEARSMLVLE
;
A
#
# COMPACT_ATOMS: atom_id res chain seq x y z
N MET A 1 -59.83 -18.26 36.55
CA MET A 1 -58.65 -18.14 37.43
C MET A 1 -57.78 -19.37 37.24
N GLY A 2 -56.55 -19.21 36.76
CA GLY A 2 -55.54 -20.28 36.79
C GLY A 2 -54.70 -20.43 35.52
N ASP A 3 -54.05 -19.35 35.09
CA ASP A 3 -52.88 -19.41 34.21
C ASP A 3 -51.77 -20.31 34.79
N LYS A 4 -51.11 -21.08 33.92
CA LYS A 4 -49.63 -21.09 33.81
C LYS A 4 -49.19 -21.79 32.55
N THR A 5 -49.02 -20.95 31.53
CA THR A 5 -48.21 -21.14 30.34
C THR A 5 -46.83 -21.72 30.67
N SER A 6 -46.50 -22.81 29.99
CA SER A 6 -45.15 -23.36 29.86
C SER A 6 -44.25 -22.36 29.14
N SER A 7 -43.38 -21.68 29.88
CA SER A 7 -42.33 -20.83 29.32
C SER A 7 -41.23 -21.70 28.73
N SER A 8 -41.24 -21.86 27.41
CA SER A 8 -40.09 -22.35 26.64
C SER A 8 -38.97 -21.32 26.74
N SER A 9 -37.90 -21.66 27.47
CA SER A 9 -36.66 -20.89 27.50
C SER A 9 -35.97 -20.94 26.14
N SER A 10 -36.14 -19.91 25.32
CA SER A 10 -35.32 -19.70 24.12
C SER A 10 -33.94 -19.20 24.56
N SER A 11 -32.99 -20.12 24.68
CA SER A 11 -31.57 -19.82 24.83
C SER A 11 -31.08 -19.05 23.60
N SER A 12 -30.77 -17.76 23.74
CA SER A 12 -30.03 -16.97 22.75
C SER A 12 -28.59 -17.47 22.71
N LYS A 13 -28.33 -18.44 21.84
CA LYS A 13 -26.95 -18.81 21.47
C LYS A 13 -26.34 -17.61 20.75
N GLY A 14 -25.34 -16.98 21.38
CA GLY A 14 -24.55 -15.92 20.76
C GLY A 14 -24.07 -16.38 19.38
N ALA A 15 -24.51 -15.67 18.34
CA ALA A 15 -24.21 -16.04 16.97
C ALA A 15 -22.72 -15.81 16.72
N PHE A 16 -21.99 -16.89 16.46
CA PHE A 16 -20.57 -16.84 16.13
C PHE A 16 -20.35 -15.99 14.87
N HIS A 17 -19.61 -14.89 14.99
CA HIS A 17 -19.33 -14.02 13.85
C HIS A 17 -18.16 -14.59 13.03
N PRO A 18 -18.32 -14.89 11.72
CA PRO A 18 -17.28 -15.55 10.90
C PRO A 18 -15.92 -14.84 10.91
N ASN A 19 -15.91 -13.52 11.08
CA ASN A 19 -14.67 -12.73 11.15
C ASN A 19 -13.79 -13.09 12.36
N LEU A 20 -14.36 -13.64 13.44
CA LEU A 20 -13.62 -14.12 14.61
C LEU A 20 -12.77 -15.36 14.33
N ALA A 21 -13.03 -16.07 13.22
CA ALA A 21 -12.26 -17.24 12.81
C ALA A 21 -11.01 -16.87 11.97
N VAL A 22 -10.87 -15.61 11.54
CA VAL A 22 -9.77 -15.18 10.66
C VAL A 22 -8.56 -14.82 11.50
N THR A 23 -7.79 -15.84 11.87
CA THR A 23 -6.57 -15.69 12.68
C THR A 23 -5.33 -15.36 11.85
N ASN A 24 -5.36 -15.55 10.53
CA ASN A 24 -4.17 -15.41 9.68
C ASN A 24 -4.41 -14.57 8.43
N ILE A 25 -4.52 -13.26 8.62
CA ILE A 25 -4.59 -12.27 7.53
C ILE A 25 -3.40 -12.36 6.56
N LYS A 26 -2.22 -12.84 6.99
CA LYS A 26 -1.01 -12.90 6.14
C LYS A 26 -1.17 -13.81 4.92
N SER A 27 -2.12 -14.74 4.94
CA SER A 27 -2.48 -15.56 3.77
C SER A 27 -3.16 -14.75 2.65
N HIS A 28 -3.81 -13.65 3.00
CA HIS A 28 -4.54 -12.76 2.08
C HIS A 28 -3.81 -11.44 1.81
N VAL A 29 -3.00 -10.98 2.77
CA VAL A 29 -2.11 -9.82 2.63
C VAL A 29 -0.67 -10.32 2.86
N PRO A 30 -0.01 -10.87 1.83
CA PRO A 30 1.33 -11.46 1.97
C PRO A 30 2.45 -10.43 2.10
N VAL A 31 2.11 -9.13 2.09
CA VAL A 31 3.06 -8.02 2.15
C VAL A 31 3.12 -7.50 3.58
N THR A 32 4.30 -7.52 4.20
CA THR A 32 4.55 -6.80 5.46
C THR A 32 4.88 -5.35 5.15
N LEU A 33 4.12 -4.40 5.68
CA LEU A 33 4.42 -2.98 5.57
C LEU A 33 5.65 -2.65 6.44
N THR A 34 6.62 -1.91 5.89
CA THR A 34 7.81 -1.43 6.62
C THR A 34 7.98 0.06 6.34
N MET A 35 8.76 0.78 7.17
CA MET A 35 9.03 2.22 6.98
C MET A 35 9.66 2.54 5.62
N GLU A 36 10.49 1.63 5.11
CA GLU A 36 11.18 1.75 3.83
C GLU A 36 10.27 1.35 2.65
N ASN A 37 9.13 0.70 2.92
CA ASN A 37 8.36 -0.01 1.90
C ASN A 37 7.72 0.93 0.88
N VAL A 38 8.10 0.78 -0.39
CA VAL A 38 7.60 1.54 -1.54
C VAL A 38 6.26 1.03 -2.08
N GLN A 39 5.67 0.13 -1.32
CA GLN A 39 4.43 -0.56 -1.64
C GLN A 39 3.29 -0.23 -0.67
N TYR A 40 3.35 0.88 0.08
CA TYR A 40 2.22 1.33 0.92
C TYR A 40 0.90 1.29 0.14
N ALA A 41 0.91 1.75 -1.12
CA ALA A 41 -0.26 1.68 -1.99
C ALA A 41 -0.78 0.25 -2.20
N ASN A 42 0.11 -0.71 -2.48
CA ASN A 42 -0.26 -2.11 -2.67
C ASN A 42 -0.77 -2.75 -1.38
N TRP A 43 -0.07 -2.51 -0.26
CA TRP A 43 -0.48 -3.00 1.05
C TRP A 43 -1.86 -2.44 1.42
N ALA A 44 -2.05 -1.12 1.29
CA ALA A 44 -3.30 -0.46 1.61
C ALA A 44 -4.44 -0.98 0.74
N GLU A 45 -4.19 -1.25 -0.54
CA GLU A 45 -5.22 -1.79 -1.43
C GLU A 45 -5.59 -3.24 -1.09
N LEU A 46 -4.60 -4.11 -0.85
CA LEU A 46 -4.83 -5.48 -0.40
C LEU A 46 -5.59 -5.53 0.93
N PHE A 47 -5.23 -4.64 1.86
CA PHE A 47 -5.91 -4.53 3.16
C PHE A 47 -7.37 -4.10 3.01
N LYS A 48 -7.67 -3.10 2.17
CA LYS A 48 -9.05 -2.69 1.86
C LYS A 48 -9.86 -3.82 1.24
N VAL A 49 -9.28 -4.56 0.29
CA VAL A 49 -9.93 -5.73 -0.35
C VAL A 49 -10.27 -6.78 0.71
N HIS A 50 -9.35 -7.06 1.63
CA HIS A 50 -9.58 -7.96 2.75
C HIS A 50 -10.74 -7.48 3.63
N CYS A 51 -10.73 -6.23 4.09
CA CYS A 51 -11.81 -5.67 4.90
C CYS A 51 -13.16 -5.66 4.16
N CYS A 52 -13.17 -5.40 2.85
CA CYS A 52 -14.36 -5.45 2.02
C CYS A 52 -14.97 -6.85 1.97
N SER A 53 -14.13 -7.89 1.76
CA SER A 53 -14.58 -9.29 1.73
C SER A 53 -15.19 -9.76 3.07
N HIS A 54 -14.73 -9.17 4.18
CA HIS A 54 -15.23 -9.44 5.54
C HIS A 54 -16.29 -8.45 6.03
N LYS A 55 -16.76 -7.54 5.16
CA LYS A 55 -17.78 -6.51 5.45
C LYS A 55 -17.43 -5.54 6.59
N VAL A 56 -16.14 -5.34 6.85
CA VAL A 56 -15.62 -4.44 7.92
C VAL A 56 -14.89 -3.22 7.38
N LEU A 57 -15.02 -2.93 6.08
CA LEU A 57 -14.35 -1.77 5.44
C LEU A 57 -14.69 -0.44 6.13
N HIS A 58 -15.89 -0.32 6.70
CA HIS A 58 -16.34 0.89 7.39
C HIS A 58 -15.56 1.21 8.67
N HIS A 59 -14.86 0.23 9.28
CA HIS A 59 -13.98 0.44 10.43
C HIS A 59 -12.73 1.25 10.08
N ILE A 60 -12.30 1.24 8.82
CA ILE A 60 -11.12 2.00 8.36
C ILE A 60 -11.48 3.14 7.39
N ILE A 61 -12.63 3.06 6.73
CA ILE A 61 -13.13 4.08 5.80
C ILE A 61 -14.62 4.29 6.10
N PRO A 62 -14.96 5.27 6.96
CA PRO A 62 -16.35 5.57 7.27
C PRO A 62 -17.13 5.96 6.01
N PRO A 63 -18.39 5.51 5.86
CA PRO A 63 -19.22 5.87 4.72
C PRO A 63 -19.39 7.39 4.66
N LYS A 64 -19.26 7.97 3.46
CA LYS A 64 -19.48 9.40 3.23
C LYS A 64 -20.84 9.65 2.57
N THR A 65 -21.46 10.78 2.87
CA THR A 65 -22.63 11.30 2.16
C THR A 65 -22.25 11.79 0.77
N LYS A 66 -23.24 12.07 -0.08
CA LYS A 66 -23.02 12.63 -1.43
C LYS A 66 -22.26 13.97 -1.39
N ASP A 67 -22.38 14.70 -0.28
CA ASP A 67 -21.72 15.98 -0.03
C ASP A 67 -20.33 15.84 0.62
N GLY A 68 -19.81 14.60 0.73
CA GLY A 68 -18.47 14.31 1.24
C GLY A 68 -18.34 14.30 2.76
N GLN A 69 -19.41 14.54 3.51
CA GLN A 69 -19.41 14.47 4.98
C GLN A 69 -19.47 13.01 5.45
N VAL A 70 -18.85 12.70 6.60
CA VAL A 70 -18.98 11.38 7.21
C VAL A 70 -20.45 11.15 7.55
N LYS A 71 -21.05 10.10 6.97
CA LYS A 71 -22.43 9.72 7.25
C LYS A 71 -22.47 9.26 8.70
N ALA A 72 -23.26 9.94 9.54
CA ALA A 72 -23.53 9.47 10.89
C ALA A 72 -24.08 8.04 10.81
N LEU A 73 -23.40 7.12 11.49
CA LEU A 73 -23.90 5.76 11.66
C LEU A 73 -25.20 5.84 12.46
N VAL A 74 -26.18 5.02 12.09
CA VAL A 74 -27.45 4.92 12.83
C VAL A 74 -27.11 4.53 14.27
N PRO A 75 -27.78 5.07 15.30
CA PRO A 75 -27.55 4.66 16.68
C PRO A 75 -27.71 3.13 16.79
N LEU A 76 -26.64 2.46 17.22
CA LEU A 76 -26.61 1.01 17.40
C LEU A 76 -27.32 0.66 18.71
N THR A 77 -28.02 -0.47 18.73
CA THR A 77 -28.44 -1.10 19.99
C THR A 77 -27.21 -1.57 20.78
N PRO A 78 -27.32 -1.79 22.11
CA PRO A 78 -26.19 -2.26 22.90
C PRO A 78 -25.55 -3.57 22.39
N GLU A 79 -26.37 -4.48 21.87
CA GLU A 79 -25.92 -5.75 21.29
C GLU A 79 -25.15 -5.52 19.97
N GLU A 80 -25.62 -4.58 19.13
CA GLU A 80 -24.92 -4.23 17.88
C GLU A 80 -23.62 -3.45 18.16
N GLN A 81 -23.58 -2.66 19.25
CA GLN A 81 -22.38 -1.96 19.68
C GLN A 81 -21.29 -2.94 20.13
N ASP A 82 -21.63 -3.96 20.91
CA ASP A 82 -20.67 -5.00 21.34
C ASP A 82 -20.07 -5.76 20.15
N VAL A 83 -20.91 -6.08 19.15
CA VAL A 83 -20.44 -6.68 17.89
C VAL A 83 -19.52 -5.73 17.13
N TRP A 84 -19.87 -4.44 17.06
CA TRP A 84 -19.04 -3.43 16.41
C TRP A 84 -17.66 -3.32 17.07
N ASP A 85 -17.60 -3.17 18.39
CA ASP A 85 -16.34 -3.02 19.13
C ASP A 85 -15.47 -4.27 18.98
N THR A 86 -16.09 -5.45 19.02
CA THR A 86 -15.40 -6.72 18.75
C THR A 86 -14.79 -6.76 17.34
N LEU A 87 -15.52 -6.33 16.32
CA LEU A 87 -15.02 -6.29 14.94
C LEU A 87 -13.92 -5.25 14.75
N ASP A 88 -14.00 -4.11 15.44
CA ASP A 88 -12.96 -3.09 15.40
C ASP A 88 -11.63 -3.64 15.93
N VAL A 89 -11.65 -4.34 17.07
CA VAL A 89 -10.48 -4.99 17.66
C VAL A 89 -9.89 -6.05 16.72
N VAL A 90 -10.71 -6.82 16.01
CA VAL A 90 -10.23 -7.77 14.99
C VAL A 90 -9.46 -7.04 13.88
N VAL A 91 -9.96 -5.91 13.39
CA VAL A 91 -9.28 -5.11 12.37
C VAL A 91 -7.99 -4.49 12.91
N VAL A 92 -7.98 -4.03 14.16
CA VAL A 92 -6.76 -3.57 14.85
C VAL A 92 -5.70 -4.68 14.88
N GLN A 93 -6.08 -5.90 15.27
CA GLN A 93 -5.19 -7.06 15.29
C GLN A 93 -4.62 -7.36 13.89
N TRP A 94 -5.44 -7.25 12.84
CA TRP A 94 -5.02 -7.41 11.45
C TRP A 94 -4.01 -6.34 11.01
N ILE A 95 -4.20 -5.08 11.39
CA ILE A 95 -3.22 -4.01 11.14
C ILE A 95 -1.88 -4.39 11.79
N TYR A 96 -1.87 -4.69 13.08
CA TYR A 96 -0.64 -5.05 13.79
C TYR A 96 0.04 -6.30 13.22
N SER A 97 -0.73 -7.25 12.70
CA SER A 97 -0.18 -8.48 12.11
C SER A 97 0.47 -8.29 10.74
N THR A 98 0.18 -7.18 10.04
CA THR A 98 0.64 -6.95 8.65
C THR A 98 1.65 -5.82 8.51
N ILE A 99 2.09 -5.24 9.63
CA ILE A 99 3.16 -4.22 9.69
C ILE A 99 4.41 -4.79 10.36
N SER A 100 5.56 -4.13 10.12
CA SER A 100 6.81 -4.46 10.80
C SER A 100 6.79 -4.01 12.26
N THR A 101 7.67 -4.59 13.07
CA THR A 101 7.85 -4.20 14.48
C THR A 101 8.18 -2.72 14.62
N ASP A 102 8.96 -2.14 13.71
CA ASP A 102 9.28 -0.70 13.74
C ASP A 102 8.03 0.17 13.58
N LEU A 103 7.16 -0.17 12.63
CA LEU A 103 5.89 0.53 12.44
C LEU A 103 4.94 0.32 13.61
N LEU A 104 4.89 -0.89 14.16
CA LEU A 104 4.09 -1.20 15.34
C LEU A 104 4.47 -0.27 16.49
N ASN A 105 5.76 -0.15 16.79
CA ASN A 105 6.27 0.73 17.85
C ASN A 105 5.95 2.21 17.62
N ILE A 106 5.75 2.63 16.37
CA ILE A 106 5.38 4.01 16.03
C ILE A 106 3.88 4.26 16.25
N ILE A 107 3.02 3.30 15.89
CA ILE A 107 1.56 3.55 15.84
C ILE A 107 0.78 3.00 17.04
N ILE A 108 1.34 2.04 17.78
CA ILE A 108 0.65 1.32 18.87
C ILE A 108 0.21 2.30 19.97
N GLU A 109 -1.03 2.15 20.42
CA GLU A 109 -1.65 3.00 21.43
C GLU A 109 -2.76 2.23 22.15
N GLU A 110 -3.01 2.58 23.41
CA GLU A 110 -4.06 2.02 24.24
C GLU A 110 -5.44 2.40 23.69
N ASP A 111 -6.35 1.41 23.58
CA ASP A 111 -7.74 1.56 23.10
C ASP A 111 -7.90 2.27 21.74
N ALA A 112 -6.87 2.22 20.89
CA ALA A 112 -6.91 2.84 19.57
C ALA A 112 -7.84 2.06 18.61
N SER A 113 -8.80 2.77 18.02
CA SER A 113 -9.67 2.20 16.99
C SER A 113 -8.92 1.85 15.70
N ALA A 114 -9.48 0.92 14.92
CA ALA A 114 -8.96 0.57 13.59
C ALA A 114 -8.82 1.80 12.68
N LEU A 115 -9.78 2.73 12.74
CA LEU A 115 -9.76 3.98 11.98
C LEU A 115 -8.57 4.86 12.38
N THR A 116 -8.30 4.99 13.68
CA THR A 116 -7.20 5.78 14.21
C THR A 116 -5.86 5.25 13.68
N LEU A 117 -5.63 3.95 13.81
CA LEU A 117 -4.40 3.30 13.34
C LEU A 117 -4.25 3.38 11.82
N TRP A 118 -5.33 3.16 11.08
CA TRP A 118 -5.34 3.30 9.62
C TRP A 118 -4.95 4.71 9.16
N ASN A 119 -5.52 5.74 9.80
CA ASN A 119 -5.19 7.13 9.49
C ASN A 119 -3.74 7.46 9.88
N ARG A 120 -3.24 7.02 11.04
CA ARG A 120 -1.83 7.21 11.43
C ARG A 120 -0.87 6.62 10.40
N LEU A 121 -1.13 5.39 9.95
CA LEU A 121 -0.34 4.77 8.89
C LEU A 121 -0.43 5.60 7.60
N ARG A 122 -1.64 5.99 7.17
CA ARG A 122 -1.80 6.84 5.99
C ARG A 122 -0.99 8.12 6.10
N ASP A 123 -1.10 8.84 7.21
CA ASP A 123 -0.47 10.15 7.40
C ASP A 123 1.05 9.99 7.45
N LEU A 124 1.58 8.97 8.14
CA LEU A 124 3.01 8.65 8.16
C LEU A 124 3.59 8.42 6.75
N PHE A 125 2.85 7.73 5.89
CA PHE A 125 3.28 7.45 4.51
C PHE A 125 2.97 8.60 3.53
N GLN A 126 1.98 9.45 3.82
CA GLN A 126 1.66 10.66 3.04
C GLN A 126 2.62 11.82 3.35
N ASP A 127 2.91 12.08 4.62
CA ASP A 127 3.82 13.15 5.05
C ASP A 127 5.24 12.91 4.52
N ASN A 128 5.65 11.63 4.45
CA ASN A 128 6.93 11.23 3.90
C ASN A 128 6.95 11.15 2.36
N GLN A 129 5.82 11.34 1.67
CA GLN A 129 5.72 11.16 0.22
C GLN A 129 6.67 12.10 -0.54
N ASN A 130 6.75 13.37 -0.11
CA ASN A 130 7.62 14.37 -0.74
C ASN A 130 9.11 14.07 -0.50
N SER A 131 9.48 13.75 0.74
CA SER A 131 10.86 13.40 1.10
C SER A 131 11.33 12.15 0.36
N ARG A 132 10.48 11.12 0.25
CA ARG A 132 10.75 9.91 -0.55
C ARG A 132 10.85 10.22 -2.03
N ALA A 133 9.98 11.06 -2.57
CA ALA A 133 10.07 11.48 -3.96
C ALA A 133 11.38 12.23 -4.24
N ILE A 134 11.85 13.05 -3.31
CA ILE A 134 13.15 13.74 -3.41
C ILE A 134 14.29 12.71 -3.38
N ALA A 135 14.30 11.79 -2.42
CA ALA A 135 15.33 10.76 -2.31
C ALA A 135 15.39 9.88 -3.56
N LEU A 136 14.25 9.39 -4.05
CA LEU A 136 14.15 8.58 -5.26
C LEU A 136 14.55 9.37 -6.51
N LYS A 137 14.19 10.65 -6.62
CA LYS A 137 14.65 11.51 -7.72
C LYS A 137 16.16 11.72 -7.68
N GLN A 138 16.74 11.85 -6.49
CA GLN A 138 18.18 11.99 -6.32
C GLN A 138 18.89 10.69 -6.70
N GLU A 139 18.39 9.54 -6.24
CA GLU A 139 18.89 8.22 -6.62
C GLU A 139 18.81 8.02 -8.13
N PHE A 140 17.64 8.26 -8.73
CA PHE A 140 17.41 8.20 -10.18
C PHE A 140 18.38 9.08 -10.98
N ASN A 141 18.68 10.27 -10.46
CA ASN A 141 19.64 11.21 -11.02
C ASN A 141 21.08 10.92 -10.63
N ASN A 142 21.38 9.88 -9.86
CA ASN A 142 22.74 9.49 -9.49
C ASN A 142 23.03 8.01 -9.74
N THR A 143 22.15 7.29 -10.43
CA THR A 143 22.42 5.93 -10.91
C THR A 143 23.33 5.95 -12.13
N TYR A 144 24.46 5.23 -12.06
CA TYR A 144 25.40 5.05 -13.18
C TYR A 144 25.63 3.57 -13.46
N LEU A 145 25.84 3.22 -14.73
CA LEU A 145 26.05 1.83 -15.17
C LEU A 145 27.26 1.18 -14.48
N LYS A 146 28.29 1.96 -14.15
CA LYS A 146 29.51 1.47 -13.47
C LYS A 146 29.25 0.81 -12.11
N ASP A 147 28.11 1.12 -11.48
CA ASP A 147 27.74 0.61 -10.15
C ASP A 147 26.99 -0.74 -10.25
N PHE A 148 26.82 -1.28 -11.45
CA PHE A 148 26.08 -2.52 -11.73
C PHE A 148 26.93 -3.52 -12.50
N SER A 149 26.67 -4.82 -12.29
CA SER A 149 27.35 -5.90 -12.99
C SER A 149 26.94 -6.06 -14.45
N SER A 150 25.79 -5.52 -14.86
CA SER A 150 25.30 -5.59 -16.24
C SER A 150 24.39 -4.43 -16.61
N VAL A 151 24.28 -4.17 -17.92
CA VAL A 151 23.31 -3.21 -18.50
C VAL A 151 21.88 -3.55 -18.12
N LEU A 152 21.53 -4.84 -18.13
CA LEU A 152 20.19 -5.29 -17.78
C LEU A 152 19.85 -4.93 -16.33
N ALA A 153 20.75 -5.22 -15.39
CA ALA A 153 20.57 -4.88 -13.98
C ALA A 153 20.43 -3.36 -13.77
N TYR A 154 21.26 -2.57 -14.43
CA TYR A 154 21.18 -1.10 -14.41
C TYR A 154 19.83 -0.59 -14.92
N CYS A 155 19.38 -1.04 -16.10
CA CYS A 155 18.11 -0.61 -16.67
C CYS A 155 16.90 -1.08 -15.85
N GLN A 156 16.97 -2.28 -15.26
CA GLN A 156 15.94 -2.79 -14.35
C GLN A 156 15.84 -1.92 -13.10
N HIS A 157 16.97 -1.56 -12.49
CA HIS A 157 16.97 -0.70 -11.30
C HIS A 157 16.39 0.69 -11.58
N LEU A 158 16.75 1.32 -12.71
CA LEU A 158 16.12 2.57 -13.15
C LEU A 158 14.60 2.45 -13.36
N LYS A 159 14.13 1.32 -13.89
CA LYS A 159 12.70 1.06 -14.05
C LYS A 159 12.02 0.93 -12.68
N THR A 160 12.64 0.21 -11.75
CA THR A 160 12.14 0.09 -10.37
C THR A 160 11.97 1.46 -9.72
N ILE A 161 12.98 2.33 -9.79
CA ILE A 161 12.87 3.70 -9.23
C ILE A 161 11.75 4.49 -9.92
N SER A 162 11.62 4.38 -11.25
CA SER A 162 10.54 5.04 -12.01
C SER A 162 9.14 4.58 -11.56
N ASP A 163 8.97 3.27 -11.30
CA ASP A 163 7.70 2.70 -10.86
C ASP A 163 7.37 3.10 -9.42
N GLN A 164 8.39 3.15 -8.57
CA GLN A 164 8.28 3.67 -7.22
C GLN A 164 7.86 5.14 -7.20
N LEU A 165 8.47 5.97 -8.05
CA LEU A 165 8.09 7.38 -8.24
C LEU A 165 6.66 7.52 -8.74
N GLN A 166 6.20 6.66 -9.64
CA GLN A 166 4.80 6.62 -10.09
C GLN A 166 3.83 6.29 -8.95
N ASN A 167 4.15 5.30 -8.12
CA ASN A 167 3.30 4.86 -7.00
C ASN A 167 3.09 5.96 -5.95
N ILE A 168 4.04 6.88 -5.83
CA ILE A 168 3.97 8.04 -4.93
C ILE A 168 3.57 9.34 -5.68
N GLY A 169 2.88 9.23 -6.81
CA GLY A 169 2.30 10.40 -7.50
C GLY A 169 3.32 11.34 -8.15
N ALA A 170 4.56 10.91 -8.32
CA ALA A 170 5.64 11.68 -8.93
C ALA A 170 6.18 11.01 -10.21
N PRO A 171 5.34 10.69 -11.22
CA PRO A 171 5.73 9.86 -12.35
C PRO A 171 6.87 10.45 -13.18
N VAL A 172 7.74 9.57 -13.70
CA VAL A 172 8.82 9.93 -14.61
C VAL A 172 8.37 9.69 -16.06
N SER A 173 8.56 10.67 -16.93
CA SER A 173 8.24 10.51 -18.35
C SER A 173 9.20 9.53 -19.04
N ASN A 174 8.72 8.85 -20.09
CA ASN A 174 9.57 7.95 -20.89
C ASN A 174 10.85 8.65 -21.37
N ASN A 175 10.74 9.89 -21.86
CA ASN A 175 11.88 10.67 -22.32
C ASN A 175 12.89 10.88 -21.21
N ARG A 176 12.43 11.20 -19.99
CA ARG A 176 13.31 11.38 -18.84
C ARG A 176 14.01 10.07 -18.45
N LEU A 177 13.30 8.95 -18.52
CA LEU A 177 13.86 7.62 -18.29
C LEU A 177 14.97 7.27 -19.28
N VAL A 178 14.73 7.47 -20.58
CA VAL A 178 15.74 7.23 -21.62
C VAL A 178 16.94 8.18 -21.48
N LEU A 179 16.72 9.45 -21.15
CA LEU A 179 17.81 10.40 -20.92
C LEU A 179 18.68 9.99 -19.72
N CYS A 180 18.07 9.54 -18.62
CA CYS A 180 18.84 9.03 -17.48
C CYS A 180 19.62 7.75 -17.82
N MET A 181 18.99 6.80 -18.55
CA MET A 181 19.67 5.60 -19.04
C MET A 181 20.93 5.96 -19.84
N VAL A 182 20.81 6.89 -20.79
CA VAL A 182 21.92 7.31 -21.67
C VAL A 182 22.99 8.13 -20.93
N ARG A 183 22.60 8.90 -19.93
CA ARG A 183 23.53 9.72 -19.13
C ARG A 183 24.41 8.86 -18.23
N GLY A 184 23.87 7.78 -17.67
CA GLY A 184 24.61 6.91 -16.74
C GLY A 184 25.54 5.90 -17.40
N LEU A 185 25.56 5.82 -18.74
CA LEU A 185 26.40 4.87 -19.48
C LEU A 185 27.89 5.16 -19.32
N THR A 186 28.69 4.10 -19.40
CA THR A 186 30.15 4.21 -19.48
C THR A 186 30.59 4.56 -20.91
N PRO A 187 31.85 5.01 -21.11
CA PRO A 187 32.36 5.34 -22.44
C PRO A 187 32.30 4.19 -23.47
N ALA A 188 32.24 2.93 -23.01
CA ALA A 188 32.10 1.76 -23.88
C ALA A 188 30.82 1.80 -24.74
N PHE A 189 29.74 2.40 -24.23
CA PHE A 189 28.44 2.49 -24.91
C PHE A 189 28.26 3.79 -25.70
N LYS A 190 29.35 4.53 -25.98
CA LYS A 190 29.27 5.85 -26.64
C LYS A 190 28.59 5.77 -28.02
N GLY A 191 28.76 4.66 -28.74
CA GLY A 191 28.13 4.41 -30.04
C GLY A 191 26.61 4.45 -29.95
N VAL A 192 26.01 3.48 -29.27
CA VAL A 192 24.55 3.43 -29.04
C VAL A 192 24.02 4.67 -28.31
N ALA A 193 24.76 5.21 -27.34
CA ALA A 193 24.37 6.46 -26.67
C ALA A 193 24.20 7.62 -27.67
N SER A 194 25.09 7.75 -28.65
CA SER A 194 25.02 8.76 -29.70
C SER A 194 23.80 8.54 -30.59
N VAL A 195 23.55 7.29 -31.02
CA VAL A 195 22.39 6.93 -31.84
C VAL A 195 21.09 7.34 -31.15
N ILE A 196 20.94 7.03 -29.86
CA ILE A 196 19.73 7.38 -29.11
C ILE A 196 19.57 8.90 -28.99
N ARG A 197 20.64 9.66 -28.70
CA ARG A 197 20.60 11.13 -28.54
C ARG A 197 20.20 11.87 -29.81
N HIS A 198 20.59 11.37 -30.98
CA HIS A 198 20.33 12.03 -32.26
C HIS A 198 18.96 11.66 -32.87
N LYS A 199 18.18 10.78 -32.25
CA LYS A 199 16.82 10.50 -32.73
C LYS A 199 15.90 11.69 -32.49
N LYS A 200 15.12 12.05 -33.51
CA LYS A 200 14.09 13.11 -33.44
C LYS A 200 13.04 12.83 -32.35
N ILE A 201 12.69 11.56 -32.17
CA ILE A 201 11.81 11.08 -31.09
C ILE A 201 12.59 10.03 -30.32
N LEU A 202 12.71 10.23 -29.00
CA LEU A 202 13.37 9.25 -28.15
C LEU A 202 12.59 7.93 -28.17
N PRO A 203 13.29 6.79 -28.25
CA PRO A 203 12.66 5.48 -28.27
C PRO A 203 11.91 5.22 -26.96
N LEU A 204 11.07 4.18 -26.94
CA LEU A 204 10.50 3.72 -25.67
C LEU A 204 11.61 3.12 -24.80
N SER A 205 11.49 3.22 -23.48
CA SER A 205 12.52 2.77 -22.54
C SER A 205 12.90 1.29 -22.71
N TYR A 206 11.96 0.43 -23.10
CA TYR A 206 12.25 -0.97 -23.40
C TYR A 206 13.08 -1.14 -24.69
N GLU A 207 12.88 -0.28 -25.69
CA GLU A 207 13.66 -0.28 -26.94
C GLU A 207 15.06 0.26 -26.68
N ALA A 208 15.18 1.35 -25.91
CA ALA A 208 16.48 1.89 -25.48
C ALA A 208 17.30 0.83 -24.73
N ARG A 209 16.67 0.13 -23.77
CA ARG A 209 17.29 -1.00 -23.07
C ARG A 209 17.73 -2.10 -24.04
N SER A 210 16.89 -2.45 -25.01
CA SER A 210 17.23 -3.49 -26.00
C SER A 210 18.43 -3.09 -26.85
N MET A 211 18.51 -1.83 -27.29
CA MET A 211 19.67 -1.29 -28.00
C MET A 211 20.95 -1.35 -27.16
N LEU A 212 20.86 -1.08 -25.85
CA LEU A 212 22.01 -1.11 -24.94
C LEU A 212 22.50 -2.53 -24.63
N VAL A 213 21.61 -3.54 -24.67
CA VAL A 213 21.97 -4.94 -24.41
C VAL A 213 22.60 -5.61 -25.64
N LEU A 214 22.35 -5.08 -26.84
CA LEU A 214 22.86 -5.61 -28.11
C LEU A 214 24.22 -5.02 -28.53
N GLU A 215 24.75 -4.05 -27.78
CA GLU A 215 26.09 -3.48 -27.96
C GLU A 215 27.16 -4.38 -27.32
#